data_AF-A0A9J8BUV8-F1
#
_entry.id   AF-A0A9J8BUV8-F1
#
_cell.length_a   1.000
_cell.length_b   1.000
_cell.length_c   1.000
_cell.angle_alpha   90.00
_cell.angle_beta   90.00
_cell.angle_gamma   90.00
#
_symmetry.space_group_name_H-M   'P 1'
#
loop_
_entity.id
_entity.type
_entity.pdbx_description
1 polymer ?
#
loop_
_entity_poly.entity_id
_entity_poly.type
_entity_poly.pdbx_seq_one_letter_code
_entity_poly.pdbx_strand_id
1 'polypeptide(L)'
;MGQCRKKKGNAEPHLEEDPDAAHQLIPCDVCYRCFAQDRLETHMRVCENKRPQRKIFDMSQCRARGTDLEEFMKTNGRSKTPVRKNNWRQRHEAFIQTMRQGRGSVPPQSASNLNSEYVSCPHCGRRFAPGPAERHIPKCQNIRSRPPPPKQPHSSSATTRRKITNTIGTIALLMNYIFAAHEMHLCPLRRDHWLSHPYCVFKRIRNT
;
A
#
# COMPACT_ATOMS: atom_id res chain seq x y z
N MET A 1 1.11 8.28 26.81
CA MET A 1 0.40 7.45 27.80
C MET A 1 -0.94 7.04 27.20
N GLY A 2 -1.16 5.75 26.93
CA GLY A 2 -2.36 5.25 26.26
C GLY A 2 -3.51 5.13 27.25
N GLN A 3 -4.52 5.99 27.12
CA GLN A 3 -5.70 5.96 27.99
C GLN A 3 -6.58 4.75 27.63
N CYS A 4 -6.91 3.94 28.63
CA CYS A 4 -7.90 2.88 28.53
C CYS A 4 -9.26 3.55 28.24
N ARG A 5 -9.78 3.40 27.02
CA ARG A 5 -11.07 4.00 26.61
C ARG A 5 -12.19 3.34 27.41
N LYS A 6 -12.61 3.99 28.51
CA LYS A 6 -13.85 3.64 29.21
C LYS A 6 -15.02 3.91 28.26
N LYS A 7 -15.65 2.86 27.73
CA LYS A 7 -16.99 3.00 27.13
C LYS A 7 -17.92 3.40 28.27
N LYS A 8 -18.46 4.62 28.24
CA LYS A 8 -19.53 5.05 29.15
C LYS A 8 -20.86 4.69 28.50
N GLY A 9 -21.61 3.78 29.14
CA GLY A 9 -23.03 3.58 28.92
C GLY A 9 -23.71 3.57 30.30
N ASN A 10 -24.83 4.27 30.42
CA ASN A 10 -25.62 4.43 31.64
C ASN A 10 -27.05 3.94 31.32
N ALA A 11 -27.60 3.01 32.10
CA ALA A 11 -29.00 2.95 32.58
C ALA A 11 -29.45 1.52 32.99
N GLU A 12 -30.14 1.47 34.14
CA GLU A 12 -31.18 0.51 34.61
C GLU A 12 -30.80 -0.89 35.16
N PRO A 13 -31.27 -1.26 36.37
CA PRO A 13 -31.05 -2.58 36.98
C PRO A 13 -32.19 -3.54 36.61
N HIS A 14 -32.05 -4.25 35.49
CA HIS A 14 -32.82 -5.45 35.21
C HIS A 14 -32.03 -6.66 35.72
N LEU A 15 -32.61 -7.45 36.62
CA LEU A 15 -32.04 -8.73 37.05
C LEU A 15 -32.21 -9.77 35.93
N GLU A 16 -31.45 -9.62 34.86
CA GLU A 16 -31.15 -10.69 33.91
C GLU A 16 -29.63 -10.79 33.80
N GLU A 17 -29.12 -12.02 33.85
CA GLU A 17 -27.68 -12.27 33.81
C GLU A 17 -27.14 -11.94 32.41
N ASP A 18 -26.69 -10.69 32.24
CA ASP A 18 -26.12 -10.17 31.00
C ASP A 18 -24.74 -10.80 30.69
N PRO A 19 -24.54 -11.45 29.53
CA PRO A 19 -23.25 -12.01 29.12
C PRO A 19 -22.18 -10.95 28.76
N ASP A 20 -22.49 -9.65 28.82
CA ASP A 20 -21.56 -8.55 28.49
C ASP A 20 -20.70 -8.07 29.67
N ALA A 21 -20.98 -8.52 30.90
CA ALA A 21 -20.11 -8.30 32.06
C ALA A 21 -18.76 -9.05 31.96
N ALA A 22 -18.66 -10.01 31.03
CA ALA A 22 -17.53 -10.92 30.91
C ALA A 22 -16.21 -10.25 30.50
N HIS A 23 -16.19 -8.98 30.07
CA HIS A 23 -14.99 -8.35 29.49
C HIS A 23 -14.57 -7.05 30.18
N GLN A 24 -14.64 -6.99 31.52
CA GLN A 24 -14.08 -5.89 32.29
C GLN A 24 -12.55 -5.82 32.06
N LEU A 25 -12.10 -4.75 31.39
CA LEU A 25 -10.68 -4.53 31.09
C LEU A 25 -10.03 -3.73 32.23
N ILE A 26 -9.07 -4.36 32.91
CA ILE A 26 -8.35 -3.80 34.05
C ILE A 26 -6.91 -3.45 33.60
N PRO A 27 -6.39 -2.26 33.92
CA PRO A 27 -5.00 -1.89 33.63
C PRO A 27 -4.02 -2.63 34.54
N CYS A 28 -2.86 -3.02 34.00
CA CYS A 28 -1.75 -3.55 34.80
C CYS A 28 -0.95 -2.42 35.47
N ASP A 29 -0.65 -2.53 36.77
CA ASP A 29 0.09 -1.52 37.53
C ASP A 29 1.53 -1.30 37.06
N VAL A 30 2.11 -2.29 36.39
CA VAL A 30 3.54 -2.33 36.04
C VAL A 30 3.82 -1.80 34.63
N CYS A 31 2.92 -2.05 33.68
CA CYS A 31 3.08 -1.63 32.28
C CYS A 31 1.89 -0.84 31.71
N TYR A 32 0.83 -0.65 32.50
CA TYR A 32 -0.36 0.14 32.18
C TYR A 32 -1.10 -0.29 30.90
N ARG A 33 -0.86 -1.51 30.41
CA ARG A 33 -1.68 -2.15 29.37
C ARG A 33 -2.93 -2.75 30.01
N CYS A 34 -4.04 -2.75 29.28
CA CYS A 34 -5.33 -3.23 29.78
C CYS A 34 -5.60 -4.68 29.35
N PHE A 35 -6.08 -5.51 30.27
CA PHE A 35 -6.34 -6.93 30.07
C PHE A 35 -7.71 -7.31 30.64
N ALA A 36 -8.33 -8.37 30.11
CA ALA A 36 -9.47 -9.01 30.77
C ALA A 36 -9.02 -9.63 32.11
N GLN A 37 -9.91 -9.71 33.09
CA GLN A 37 -9.59 -10.20 34.44
C GLN A 37 -8.86 -11.55 34.43
N ASP A 38 -9.35 -12.53 33.67
CA ASP A 38 -8.74 -13.86 33.54
C ASP A 38 -7.30 -13.84 32.98
N ARG A 39 -7.00 -12.85 32.12
CA ARG A 39 -5.68 -12.70 31.49
C ARG A 39 -4.75 -11.77 32.28
N LEU A 40 -5.28 -11.00 33.23
CA LEU A 40 -4.49 -10.08 34.03
C LEU A 40 -3.55 -10.85 34.96
N GLU A 41 -4.02 -11.93 35.59
CA GLU A 41 -3.20 -12.73 36.51
C GLU A 41 -1.97 -13.35 35.80
N THR A 42 -2.19 -13.96 34.63
CA THR A 42 -1.09 -14.47 33.79
C THR A 42 -0.18 -13.34 33.29
N HIS A 43 -0.76 -12.19 32.94
CA HIS A 43 0.01 -11.02 32.57
C HIS A 43 0.88 -10.49 33.71
N MET A 44 0.38 -10.39 34.93
CA MET A 44 1.10 -9.87 36.10
C MET A 44 2.35 -10.70 36.39
N ARG A 45 2.21 -12.04 36.40
CA ARG A 45 3.34 -12.98 36.57
C ARG A 45 4.47 -12.75 35.56
N VAL A 46 4.14 -12.44 34.31
CA VAL A 46 5.14 -12.20 33.25
C VAL A 46 5.62 -10.74 33.22
N CYS A 47 4.75 -9.80 33.59
CA CYS A 47 5.00 -8.37 33.50
C CYS A 47 5.86 -7.85 34.65
N GLU A 48 5.74 -8.43 35.84
CA GLU A 48 6.60 -8.13 36.99
C GLU A 48 8.06 -8.44 36.67
N ASN A 49 8.29 -9.60 36.07
CA ASN A 49 9.62 -10.02 35.64
C ASN A 49 9.96 -9.42 34.27
N LYS A 50 9.95 -8.08 34.17
CA LYS A 50 10.29 -7.33 32.95
C LYS A 50 11.64 -7.82 32.44
N ARG A 51 11.63 -8.67 31.41
CA ARG A 51 12.87 -9.02 30.72
C ARG A 51 13.45 -7.72 30.15
N PRO A 52 14.75 -7.48 30.32
CA PRO A 52 15.38 -6.32 29.71
C PRO A 52 15.11 -6.36 28.21
N GLN A 53 14.88 -5.19 27.60
CA GLN A 53 14.72 -5.11 26.16
C GLN A 53 15.92 -5.79 25.51
N ARG A 54 15.66 -6.81 24.68
CA ARG A 54 16.73 -7.49 23.96
C ARG A 54 17.47 -6.44 23.13
N LYS A 55 18.80 -6.46 23.21
CA LYS A 55 19.62 -5.60 22.35
C LYS A 55 19.23 -5.87 20.90
N ILE A 56 19.08 -4.80 20.11
CA ILE A 56 18.87 -4.93 18.67
C ILE A 56 20.06 -5.70 18.12
N PHE A 57 19.78 -6.85 17.50
CA PHE A 57 20.81 -7.69 16.94
C PHE A 57 21.38 -7.02 15.69
N ASP A 58 22.62 -6.59 15.77
CA ASP A 58 23.31 -5.97 14.65
C ASP A 58 23.92 -7.04 13.76
N MET A 59 23.41 -7.14 12.54
CA MET A 59 23.88 -8.11 11.56
C MET A 59 25.31 -7.86 11.12
N SER A 60 25.75 -6.60 11.11
CA SER A 60 27.14 -6.26 10.80
C SER A 60 28.09 -6.80 11.86
N GLN A 61 27.75 -6.63 13.14
CA GLN A 61 28.53 -7.17 14.24
C GLN A 61 28.54 -8.69 14.25
N CYS A 62 27.40 -9.35 14.01
CA CYS A 62 27.36 -10.81 13.96
C CYS A 62 28.27 -11.38 12.85
N ARG A 63 28.34 -10.69 11.70
CA ARG A 63 29.20 -11.10 10.59
C ARG A 63 30.67 -10.83 10.85
N ALA A 64 30.97 -9.74 11.55
CA ALA A 64 32.35 -9.35 11.84
C ALA A 64 32.96 -10.17 13.00
N ARG A 65 32.17 -10.57 13.99
CA ARG A 65 32.64 -11.33 15.15
C ARG A 65 33.46 -12.56 14.76
N GLY A 66 34.67 -12.68 15.31
CA GLY A 66 35.58 -13.80 15.07
C GLY A 66 36.27 -13.78 13.70
N THR A 67 36.07 -12.73 12.91
CA THR A 67 36.83 -12.49 11.67
C THR A 67 37.79 -11.32 11.88
N ASP A 68 38.82 -11.23 11.03
CA ASP A 68 39.77 -10.10 11.01
C ASP A 68 39.07 -8.73 10.89
N LEU A 69 37.86 -8.71 10.31
CA LEU A 69 37.01 -7.52 10.21
C LEU A 69 36.59 -6.95 11.58
N GLU A 70 36.58 -7.75 12.64
CA GLU A 70 36.21 -7.31 13.99
C GLU A 70 37.15 -6.22 14.53
N GLU A 71 38.46 -6.37 14.30
CA GLU A 71 39.48 -5.42 14.76
C GLU A 71 39.37 -4.08 14.01
N PHE A 72 39.17 -4.14 12.69
CA PHE A 72 38.94 -2.95 11.86
C PHE A 72 37.67 -2.17 12.23
N MET A 73 36.61 -2.85 12.71
CA MET A 73 35.38 -2.18 13.15
C MET A 73 35.51 -1.49 14.52
N LYS A 74 36.40 -1.98 15.40
CA LYS A 74 36.65 -1.39 16.73
C LYS A 74 37.57 -0.17 16.68
N THR A 75 38.54 -0.16 15.76
CA THR A 75 39.56 0.89 15.64
C THR A 75 39.16 2.05 14.74
N ASN A 76 38.22 1.83 13.81
CA ASN A 76 37.68 2.90 12.98
C ASN A 76 36.68 3.78 13.75
N GLY A 77 37.22 4.73 14.51
CA GLY A 77 36.54 6.01 14.73
C GLY A 77 36.29 6.64 13.36
N ARG A 78 35.07 6.42 12.83
CA ARG A 78 34.59 6.81 11.51
C ARG A 78 35.38 7.97 10.92
N SER A 79 36.27 7.68 9.97
CA SER A 79 36.86 8.73 9.15
C SER A 79 35.71 9.59 8.64
N LYS A 80 35.76 10.88 8.94
CA LYS A 80 34.77 11.88 8.52
C LYS A 80 34.87 12.07 7.01
N THR A 81 34.68 11.02 6.23
CA THR A 81 34.29 11.18 4.84
C THR A 81 32.96 11.92 4.90
N PRO A 82 32.83 13.09 4.25
CA PRO A 82 31.59 13.81 4.25
C PRO A 82 30.54 12.86 3.67
N VAL A 83 29.59 12.45 4.52
CA VAL A 83 28.45 11.64 4.10
C VAL A 83 27.83 12.39 2.93
N ARG A 84 27.98 11.88 1.71
CA ARG A 84 27.30 12.47 0.55
C ARG A 84 25.82 12.33 0.81
N LYS A 85 25.19 13.40 1.28
CA LYS A 85 23.76 13.44 1.56
C LYS A 85 23.06 13.06 0.26
N ASN A 86 22.31 11.95 0.29
CA ASN A 86 21.59 11.51 -0.87
C ASN A 86 20.41 12.47 -1.10
N ASN A 87 20.57 13.37 -2.07
CA ASN A 87 19.55 14.31 -2.51
C ASN A 87 18.42 13.61 -3.30
N TRP A 88 17.89 12.50 -2.79
CA TRP A 88 16.84 11.70 -3.44
C TRP A 88 15.57 12.53 -3.66
N ARG A 89 15.14 13.33 -2.68
CA ARG A 89 13.95 14.19 -2.81
C ARG A 89 14.11 15.17 -3.98
N GLN A 90 15.27 15.83 -4.06
CA GLN A 90 15.58 16.77 -5.15
C GLN A 90 15.69 16.06 -6.51
N ARG A 91 16.34 14.89 -6.58
CA ARG A 91 16.43 14.09 -7.81
C ARG A 91 15.06 13.58 -8.27
N HIS A 92 14.22 13.15 -7.34
CA HIS A 92 12.86 12.70 -7.63
C HIS A 92 12.01 13.86 -8.13
N GLU A 93 12.06 15.01 -7.45
CA GLU A 93 11.31 16.19 -7.86
C GLU A 93 11.75 16.70 -9.24
N ALA A 94 13.05 16.79 -9.50
CA ALA A 94 13.59 17.15 -10.81
C ALA A 94 13.09 16.20 -11.91
N PHE A 95 13.08 14.89 -11.67
CA PHE A 95 12.54 13.91 -12.61
C PHE A 95 11.03 14.11 -12.88
N ILE A 96 10.23 14.31 -11.82
CA ILE A 96 8.78 14.56 -11.96
C ILE A 96 8.52 15.88 -12.71
N GLN A 97 9.31 16.92 -12.46
CA GLN A 97 9.24 18.19 -13.18
C GLN A 97 9.55 18.00 -14.67
N THR A 98 10.64 17.29 -15.02
CA THR A 98 10.97 16.96 -16.42
C THR A 98 9.86 16.16 -17.11
N MET A 99 9.29 15.15 -16.44
CA MET A 99 8.19 14.35 -17.00
C MET A 99 6.90 15.16 -17.20
N ARG A 100 6.62 16.14 -16.34
CA ARG A 100 5.47 17.05 -16.49
C ARG A 100 5.67 18.06 -17.61
N GLN A 101 6.88 18.60 -17.75
CA GLN A 101 7.25 19.52 -18.82
C GLN A 101 7.30 18.82 -20.19
N GLY A 102 7.73 17.55 -20.22
CA GLY A 102 7.79 16.71 -21.42
C GLY A 102 6.43 16.23 -21.95
N ARG A 103 5.31 16.67 -21.37
CA ARG A 103 3.97 16.49 -21.97
C ARG A 103 3.73 17.56 -23.03
N GLY A 104 4.49 17.45 -24.11
CA GLY A 104 4.34 18.14 -25.38
C GLY A 104 4.88 17.20 -26.46
N SER A 105 4.38 17.31 -27.69
CA SER A 105 4.73 16.43 -28.81
C SER A 105 6.24 16.40 -29.07
N VAL A 106 6.96 15.51 -28.38
CA VAL A 106 8.29 15.09 -28.79
C VAL A 106 8.07 14.30 -30.09
N PRO A 107 8.66 14.70 -31.22
CA PRO A 107 8.67 13.84 -32.40
C PRO A 107 9.18 12.48 -31.94
N PRO A 108 8.55 11.35 -32.32
CA PRO A 108 9.09 10.05 -31.99
C PRO A 108 10.50 10.03 -32.56
N GLN A 109 11.51 10.17 -31.69
CA GLN A 109 12.86 9.80 -32.05
C GLN A 109 12.70 8.34 -32.43
N SER A 110 12.75 8.10 -33.74
CA SER A 110 12.73 6.78 -34.32
C SER A 110 13.74 5.99 -33.51
N ALA A 111 13.25 5.06 -32.70
CA ALA A 111 14.06 4.00 -32.15
C ALA A 111 14.46 3.10 -33.32
N SER A 112 15.22 3.66 -34.26
CA SER A 112 15.87 2.97 -35.35
C SER A 112 16.96 2.12 -34.71
N ASN A 113 16.54 0.95 -34.24
CA ASN A 113 17.26 -0.30 -34.42
C ASN A 113 18.79 -0.23 -34.27
N LEU A 114 19.30 0.34 -33.16
CA LEU A 114 20.72 0.36 -32.83
C LEU A 114 21.17 -0.86 -32.01
N ASN A 115 20.43 -1.98 -32.07
CA ASN A 115 20.79 -3.19 -31.33
C ASN A 115 20.85 -4.40 -32.27
N SER A 116 21.71 -4.28 -33.27
CA SER A 116 22.07 -5.38 -34.20
C SER A 116 22.68 -6.58 -33.46
N GLU A 117 23.19 -6.38 -32.25
CA GLU A 117 23.85 -7.41 -31.43
C GLU A 117 22.89 -8.21 -30.51
N TYR A 118 21.59 -7.86 -30.47
CA TYR A 118 20.65 -8.55 -29.59
C TYR A 118 20.24 -9.92 -30.15
N VAL A 119 20.61 -10.97 -29.43
CA VAL A 119 20.31 -12.37 -29.73
C VAL A 119 18.96 -12.76 -29.12
N SER A 120 18.14 -13.48 -29.88
CA SER A 120 16.85 -14.00 -29.42
C SER A 120 17.00 -15.43 -28.91
N CYS A 121 16.46 -15.74 -27.73
CA CYS A 121 16.49 -17.09 -27.18
C CYS A 121 15.53 -18.02 -27.94
N PRO A 122 15.99 -19.16 -28.50
CA PRO A 122 15.15 -20.07 -29.29
C PRO A 122 14.04 -20.73 -28.48
N HIS A 123 14.19 -20.79 -27.16
CA HIS A 123 13.23 -21.48 -26.31
C HIS A 123 12.17 -20.57 -25.67
N CYS A 124 12.47 -19.29 -25.39
CA CYS A 124 11.53 -18.36 -24.73
C CYS A 124 11.20 -17.10 -25.53
N GLY A 125 11.85 -16.86 -26.68
CA GLY A 125 11.62 -15.71 -27.53
C GLY A 125 12.03 -14.35 -26.95
N ARG A 126 12.64 -14.31 -25.74
CA ARG A 126 13.17 -13.07 -25.16
C ARG A 126 14.47 -12.67 -25.87
N ARG A 127 14.68 -11.37 -26.08
CA ARG A 127 15.89 -10.79 -26.66
C ARG A 127 16.85 -10.35 -25.56
N PHE A 128 18.13 -10.69 -25.72
CA PHE A 128 19.19 -10.38 -24.78
C PHE A 128 20.41 -9.82 -25.53
N ALA A 129 21.22 -9.01 -24.85
CA ALA A 129 22.60 -8.75 -25.28
C ALA A 129 23.40 -10.08 -25.29
N PRO A 130 24.50 -10.20 -26.05
CA PRO A 130 25.16 -11.50 -26.28
C PRO A 130 25.68 -12.15 -24.98
N GLY A 131 26.39 -11.43 -24.11
CA GLY A 131 26.89 -11.99 -22.85
C GLY A 131 25.77 -12.50 -21.90
N PRO A 132 24.63 -11.81 -21.78
CA PRO A 132 23.44 -12.36 -21.12
C PRO A 132 22.81 -13.54 -21.87
N ALA A 133 22.78 -13.53 -23.20
CA ALA A 133 22.23 -14.60 -24.03
C ALA A 133 22.98 -15.91 -23.82
N GLU A 134 24.31 -15.88 -23.82
CA GLU A 134 25.20 -17.03 -23.59
C GLU A 134 24.88 -17.76 -22.27
N ARG A 135 24.65 -17.02 -21.19
CA ARG A 135 24.30 -17.60 -19.87
C ARG A 135 22.82 -17.97 -19.76
N HIS A 136 21.97 -17.32 -20.56
CA HIS A 136 20.53 -17.54 -20.54
C HIS A 136 20.14 -18.82 -21.28
N ILE A 137 20.61 -19.02 -22.52
CA ILE A 137 20.20 -20.13 -23.40
C ILE A 137 20.31 -21.52 -22.72
N PRO A 138 21.45 -21.92 -22.12
CA PRO A 138 21.59 -23.26 -21.54
C PRO A 138 20.71 -23.46 -20.30
N LYS A 139 20.55 -22.42 -19.47
CA LYS A 139 19.64 -22.45 -18.31
C LYS A 139 18.19 -22.51 -18.78
N CYS A 140 17.88 -21.73 -19.81
CA CYS A 140 16.55 -21.64 -20.36
C CYS A 140 16.12 -23.02 -20.82
N GLN A 141 16.91 -23.70 -21.67
CA GLN A 141 16.64 -25.01 -22.25
C GLN A 141 15.92 -25.99 -21.31
N ASN A 142 16.36 -26.10 -20.06
CA ASN A 142 15.87 -27.08 -19.09
C ASN A 142 14.66 -26.62 -18.23
N ILE A 143 14.19 -25.38 -18.38
CA ILE A 143 13.05 -24.85 -17.63
C ILE A 143 11.73 -25.27 -18.30
N ARG A 144 10.95 -26.11 -17.62
CA ARG A 144 9.60 -26.53 -18.06
C ARG A 144 8.51 -25.51 -17.71
N SER A 145 8.63 -24.80 -16.59
CA SER A 145 7.68 -23.78 -16.13
C SER A 145 8.06 -22.39 -16.64
N ARG A 146 8.02 -22.17 -17.95
CA ARG A 146 8.40 -20.88 -18.54
C ARG A 146 7.31 -19.84 -18.30
N PRO A 147 7.60 -18.74 -17.58
CA PRO A 147 6.67 -17.63 -17.48
C PRO A 147 6.50 -17.00 -18.87
N PRO A 148 5.28 -16.51 -19.21
CA PRO A 148 5.05 -15.86 -20.49
C PRO A 148 6.04 -14.71 -20.69
N PRO A 149 6.44 -14.43 -21.94
CA PRO A 149 7.33 -13.31 -22.24
C PRO A 149 6.67 -12.00 -21.75
N PRO A 150 7.45 -11.07 -21.14
CA PRO A 150 6.93 -9.77 -20.77
C PRO A 150 6.43 -9.10 -22.04
N LYS A 151 5.25 -8.48 -21.95
CA LYS A 151 4.68 -7.68 -23.04
C LYS A 151 5.76 -6.68 -23.46
N GLN A 152 6.31 -6.86 -24.65
CA GLN A 152 7.20 -5.85 -25.22
C GLN A 152 6.38 -4.56 -25.34
N PRO A 153 6.95 -3.38 -25.05
CA PRO A 153 6.33 -2.13 -25.42
C PRO A 153 6.25 -2.13 -26.94
N HIS A 154 5.13 -2.58 -27.46
CA HIS A 154 4.82 -2.49 -28.86
C HIS A 154 4.74 -0.98 -29.15
N SER A 155 5.51 -0.52 -30.12
CA SER A 155 5.24 0.76 -30.76
C SER A 155 3.95 0.58 -31.56
N SER A 156 2.79 0.66 -30.90
CA SER A 156 1.51 0.70 -31.59
C SER A 156 1.29 2.09 -32.14
N SER A 157 1.78 2.29 -33.36
CA SER A 157 1.00 2.98 -34.37
C SER A 157 -0.42 2.38 -34.37
N ALA A 158 -1.40 3.28 -34.29
CA ALA A 158 -2.83 3.14 -34.54
C ALA A 158 -3.37 1.72 -34.83
N THR A 159 -4.21 1.20 -33.93
CA THR A 159 -5.55 0.64 -34.21
C THR A 159 -5.97 -0.24 -33.03
N THR A 160 -6.80 0.31 -32.14
CA THR A 160 -8.04 -0.30 -31.61
C THR A 160 -8.70 0.72 -30.70
N ARG A 161 -9.25 1.77 -31.32
CA ARG A 161 -10.45 2.42 -30.79
C ARG A 161 -11.60 1.44 -31.04
N ARG A 162 -11.89 0.54 -30.09
CA ARG A 162 -13.16 -0.20 -30.07
C ARG A 162 -13.79 -0.15 -28.68
N LYS A 163 -14.75 0.79 -28.59
CA LYS A 163 -16.01 0.77 -27.84
C LYS A 163 -15.95 0.69 -26.30
N ILE A 164 -15.81 1.86 -25.68
CA ILE A 164 -16.56 2.21 -24.45
C ILE A 164 -17.35 3.49 -24.75
N THR A 165 -18.33 3.36 -25.64
CA THR A 165 -19.38 4.37 -25.85
C THR A 165 -20.60 3.59 -26.32
N ASN A 166 -21.43 3.10 -25.40
CA ASN A 166 -22.81 2.65 -25.68
C ASN A 166 -23.62 2.33 -24.39
N THR A 167 -23.23 2.81 -23.22
CA THR A 167 -23.98 2.61 -21.96
C THR A 167 -24.49 3.90 -21.32
N ILE A 168 -24.20 5.07 -21.89
CA ILE A 168 -24.73 6.35 -21.38
C ILE A 168 -25.98 6.80 -22.15
N GLY A 169 -26.13 6.40 -23.43
CA GLY A 169 -27.30 6.77 -24.25
C GLY A 169 -28.57 5.95 -23.97
N THR A 170 -28.45 4.72 -23.46
CA THR A 170 -29.61 3.85 -23.15
C THR A 170 -30.26 4.19 -21.81
N ILE A 171 -29.50 4.71 -20.84
CA ILE A 171 -30.06 5.16 -19.55
C ILE A 171 -30.89 6.44 -19.73
N ALA A 172 -30.46 7.37 -20.60
CA ALA A 172 -31.21 8.59 -20.87
C ALA A 172 -32.58 8.31 -21.56
N LEU A 173 -32.67 7.28 -22.42
CA LEU A 173 -33.95 6.89 -23.02
C LEU A 173 -34.87 6.13 -22.05
N LEU A 174 -34.33 5.31 -21.16
CA LEU A 174 -35.13 4.61 -20.14
C LEU A 174 -35.65 5.54 -19.03
N MET A 175 -34.90 6.59 -18.67
CA MET A 175 -35.37 7.58 -17.68
C MET A 175 -36.41 8.55 -18.25
N ASN A 176 -36.42 8.80 -19.56
CA ASN A 176 -37.52 9.53 -20.22
C ASN A 176 -38.76 8.65 -20.45
N TYR A 177 -38.61 7.33 -20.56
CA TYR A 177 -39.74 6.39 -20.67
C TYR A 177 -40.48 6.18 -19.34
N ILE A 178 -39.77 6.26 -18.20
CA ILE A 178 -40.38 6.08 -16.87
C ILE A 178 -41.03 7.36 -16.33
N PHE A 179 -40.65 8.55 -16.84
CA PHE A 179 -41.26 9.83 -16.43
C PHE A 179 -42.57 10.18 -17.15
N ALA A 180 -42.92 9.50 -18.25
CA ALA A 180 -44.15 9.75 -19.02
C ALA A 180 -45.36 8.88 -18.59
N ALA A 181 -45.19 7.99 -17.61
CA ALA A 181 -46.22 7.01 -17.21
C ALA A 181 -46.76 7.20 -15.78
N HIS A 182 -46.43 8.31 -15.10
CA HIS A 182 -46.86 8.55 -13.73
C HIS A 182 -47.57 9.90 -13.55
N GLU A 183 -48.47 10.20 -14.49
CA GLU A 183 -49.45 11.28 -14.38
C GLU A 183 -50.84 10.66 -14.56
N MET A 184 -51.78 11.05 -13.69
CA MET A 184 -53.15 10.51 -13.52
C MET A 184 -53.31 9.38 -12.49
N HIS A 185 -53.18 9.70 -11.20
CA HIS A 185 -54.30 9.58 -10.25
C HIS A 185 -53.92 10.18 -8.87
N LEU A 186 -54.58 11.30 -8.55
CA LEU A 186 -55.11 11.69 -7.24
C LEU A 186 -54.12 12.08 -6.11
N CYS A 187 -53.98 13.41 -5.95
CA CYS A 187 -54.46 14.21 -4.80
C CYS A 187 -53.95 13.94 -3.34
N PRO A 188 -53.98 14.98 -2.49
CA PRO A 188 -52.81 15.43 -1.71
C PRO A 188 -53.02 15.32 -0.19
N LEU A 189 -51.95 15.40 0.62
CA LEU A 189 -51.94 16.12 1.91
C LEU A 189 -50.56 16.06 2.62
N ARG A 190 -50.13 17.22 3.09
CA ARG A 190 -49.18 17.52 4.19
C ARG A 190 -47.72 17.08 4.04
N ARG A 191 -46.78 18.01 3.79
CA ARG A 191 -46.17 19.00 4.72
C ARG A 191 -45.50 18.38 5.95
N ASP A 192 -44.19 18.62 5.98
CA ASP A 192 -43.30 18.82 7.12
C ASP A 192 -42.44 17.64 7.60
N HIS A 193 -41.17 18.00 7.86
CA HIS A 193 -40.14 17.30 8.64
C HIS A 193 -39.07 16.46 7.92
N TRP A 194 -38.11 17.14 7.28
CA TRP A 194 -36.70 16.68 7.26
C TRP A 194 -35.90 17.51 8.28
N LEU A 195 -36.03 17.17 9.56
CA LEU A 195 -35.00 17.49 10.54
C LEU A 195 -34.16 16.23 10.77
N SER A 196 -32.85 16.43 10.71
CA SER A 196 -31.84 15.68 11.45
C SER A 196 -31.64 14.20 11.12
N HIS A 197 -30.65 13.91 10.27
CA HIS A 197 -29.72 12.82 10.57
C HIS A 197 -28.26 13.28 10.38
N PRO A 198 -27.44 13.25 11.46
CA PRO A 198 -26.17 13.97 11.51
C PRO A 198 -24.93 13.08 11.40
N TYR A 199 -24.58 12.48 10.26
CA TYR A 199 -23.25 11.84 10.14
C TYR A 199 -22.67 11.89 8.73
N CYS A 200 -22.07 13.02 8.35
CA CYS A 200 -21.07 13.09 7.27
C CYS A 200 -20.13 14.29 7.49
N VAL A 201 -19.37 14.30 8.59
CA VAL A 201 -18.28 15.27 8.77
C VAL A 201 -17.00 14.70 8.13
N PHE A 202 -16.84 14.97 6.83
CA PHE A 202 -15.55 14.88 6.16
C PHE A 202 -14.70 16.08 6.58
N LYS A 203 -13.70 15.85 7.44
CA LYS A 203 -12.80 16.90 7.94
C LYS A 203 -11.80 17.29 6.84
N ARG A 204 -12.09 18.40 6.14
CA ARG A 204 -11.19 19.06 5.19
C ARG A 204 -10.11 19.81 5.96
N ILE A 205 -8.87 19.32 5.88
CA ILE A 205 -7.68 20.05 6.36
C ILE A 205 -7.37 21.14 5.33
N ARG A 206 -7.44 22.42 5.73
CA ARG A 206 -6.89 23.55 4.98
C ARG A 206 -5.53 23.91 5.59
N ASN A 207 -4.53 23.99 4.72
CA ASN A 207 -3.23 24.60 5.00
C ASN A 207 -3.37 26.11 4.81
N THR A 208 -2.99 26.87 5.84
CA THR A 208 -2.45 28.23 5.76
C THR A 208 -1.35 28.30 6.80
#